data_AF-A0A929IB94-F1
#
_entry.id   AF-A0A929IB94-F1
#
_cell.length_a   1.000
_cell.length_b   1.000
_cell.length_c   1.000
_cell.angle_alpha   90.00
_cell.angle_beta   90.00
_cell.angle_gamma   90.00
#
_symmetry.space_group_name_H-M   'P 1'
#
loop_
_entity.id
_entity.type
_entity.pdbx_description
1 polymer ?
#
loop_
_entity_poly.entity_id
_entity_poly.type
_entity_poly.pdbx_seq_one_letter_code
_entity_poly.pdbx_strand_id
1 'polypeptide(L)'
;MNIQPVVPLKLNDNWNLITRTIVPIISQPAFIPGQDRTNAVGDTVLTAFFSPSKASSFVWGIGPALLAPTATDDRTGTRNGRLVPHW
;
A
#
# COMPACT_ATOMS: atom_id res chain seq x y z
N MET A 1 4.63 10.32 -5.16
CA MET A 1 5.13 10.44 -3.77
C MET A 1 4.22 9.58 -2.91
N ASN A 2 4.73 8.74 -2.01
CA ASN A 2 3.89 7.74 -1.33
C ASN A 2 3.86 8.04 0.18
N ILE A 3 2.66 8.08 0.75
CA ILE A 3 2.46 8.11 2.21
C ILE A 3 2.29 6.67 2.68
N GLN A 4 3.08 6.26 3.68
CA GLN A 4 3.18 4.85 4.08
C GLN A 4 3.23 4.69 5.60
N PRO A 5 2.11 4.82 6.32
CA PRO A 5 2.06 4.47 7.73
C PRO A 5 2.31 2.97 7.94
N VAL A 6 3.13 2.67 8.93
CA VAL A 6 3.38 1.32 9.44
C VAL A 6 3.04 1.32 10.93
N VAL A 7 2.15 0.44 11.35
CA VAL A 7 1.71 0.33 12.74
C VAL A 7 1.97 -1.11 13.23
N PRO A 8 3.01 -1.32 14.05
CA PRO A 8 3.23 -2.60 14.71
C PRO A 8 2.33 -2.72 15.95
N LEU A 9 1.61 -3.83 16.07
CA LEU A 9 0.74 -4.17 17.19
C LEU A 9 1.21 -5.50 17.78
N LYS A 10 1.56 -5.53 19.06
CA LYS A 10 1.82 -6.80 19.76
C LYS A 10 0.48 -7.46 20.08
N LEU A 11 0.21 -8.63 19.50
CA LEU A 11 -1.03 -9.37 19.75
C LEU A 11 -0.96 -10.18 21.05
N ASN A 12 0.19 -10.83 21.28
CA ASN A 12 0.53 -11.56 22.50
C ASN A 12 2.06 -11.70 22.62
N ASP A 13 2.53 -12.47 23.60
CA ASP A 13 3.96 -12.66 23.85
C ASP A 13 4.72 -13.34 22.72
N ASN A 14 4.02 -14.04 21.82
CA ASN A 14 4.62 -14.81 20.73
C ASN A 14 4.40 -14.19 19.34
N TRP A 15 3.39 -13.33 19.17
CA TRP A 15 2.98 -12.81 17.86
C TRP A 15 2.78 -11.29 17.82
N ASN A 16 3.27 -10.70 16.73
CA ASN A 16 3.02 -9.34 16.31
C ASN A 16 2.13 -9.33 15.06
N LEU A 17 1.31 -8.29 14.96
CA LEU A 17 0.60 -7.89 13.76
C LEU A 17 1.18 -6.58 13.27
N ILE A 18 1.75 -6.58 12.07
CA ILE A 18 2.28 -5.38 11.45
C ILE A 18 1.32 -4.98 10.34
N THR A 19 0.66 -3.84 10.49
CA THR A 19 -0.17 -3.28 9.42
C THR A 19 0.61 -2.20 8.68
N ARG A 20 0.49 -2.20 7.35
CA ARG A 20 1.06 -1.19 6.48
C ARG A 20 0.02 -0.76 5.46
N THR A 21 -0.23 0.54 5.42
CA THR A 21 -1.11 1.16 4.43
C THR A 21 -0.25 2.01 3.51
N ILE A 22 -0.45 1.88 2.20
CA ILE A 22 0.25 2.68 1.19
C ILE A 22 -0.79 3.52 0.47
N VAL A 23 -0.67 4.84 0.58
CA VAL A 23 -1.49 5.80 -0.14
C VAL A 23 -0.59 6.53 -1.16
N PRO A 24 -0.67 6.18 -2.45
CA PRO A 24 0.13 6.83 -3.48
C PRO A 24 -0.48 8.18 -3.86
N ILE A 25 0.31 9.25 -3.75
CA ILE A 25 0.00 10.57 -4.29
C ILE A 25 0.68 10.69 -5.65
N ILE A 26 -0.13 10.85 -6.68
CA ILE A 26 0.29 10.93 -8.07
C ILE A 26 0.15 12.38 -8.52
N SER A 27 1.23 12.94 -9.07
CA SER A 27 1.21 14.23 -9.75
C SER A 27 1.85 14.02 -11.11
N GLN A 28 1.05 14.07 -12.16
CA GLN A 28 1.49 13.87 -13.53
C GLN A 28 1.42 15.17 -14.32
N PRO A 29 2.50 15.56 -15.01
CA PRO A 29 2.47 16.71 -15.91
C PRO A 29 1.57 16.41 -17.12
N ALA A 30 1.17 17.48 -17.81
CA ALA A 30 0.52 17.37 -19.10
C ALA A 30 1.44 16.67 -20.11
N PHE A 31 0.91 15.70 -20.86
CA PHE A 31 1.68 14.97 -21.88
C PHE A 31 1.49 15.54 -23.29
N ILE A 32 0.41 16.30 -23.53
CA ILE A 32 0.10 16.94 -24.81
C ILE A 32 -0.31 18.41 -24.63
N PRO A 33 -0.08 19.28 -25.64
CA PRO A 33 -0.54 20.66 -25.60
C PRO A 33 -2.05 20.75 -25.41
N GLY A 34 -2.50 21.52 -24.41
CA GLY A 34 -3.92 21.67 -24.06
C GLY A 34 -4.43 20.68 -23.00
N GLN A 35 -3.61 19.76 -22.50
CA GLN A 35 -3.94 18.93 -21.35
C GLN A 35 -3.53 19.63 -20.05
N ASP A 36 -4.38 19.57 -19.04
CA ASP A 36 -4.05 20.05 -17.69
C ASP A 36 -3.20 19.03 -16.91
N ARG A 37 -2.48 19.53 -15.90
CA ARG A 37 -1.75 18.71 -14.93
C ARG A 37 -2.74 17.94 -14.05
N THR A 38 -2.48 16.65 -13.84
CA THR A 38 -3.30 15.81 -12.95
C THR A 38 -2.63 15.65 -11.59
N ASN A 39 -3.36 15.96 -10.53
CA ASN A 39 -3.00 15.59 -9.16
C ASN A 39 -4.09 14.66 -8.63
N ALA A 40 -3.73 13.43 -8.28
CA ALA A 40 -4.69 12.42 -7.85
C ALA A 40 -4.09 11.47 -6.80
N VAL A 41 -4.98 10.85 -6.03
CA VAL A 41 -4.66 9.72 -5.15
C VAL A 41 -4.93 8.44 -5.93
N GLY A 42 -3.98 7.51 -5.95
CA GLY A 42 -4.16 6.18 -6.54
C GLY A 42 -4.79 5.17 -5.57
N ASP A 43 -4.90 3.91 -5.99
CA ASP A 43 -5.47 2.86 -5.14
C ASP A 43 -4.65 2.64 -3.87
N THR A 44 -5.33 2.49 -2.74
CA THR A 44 -4.68 2.24 -1.45
C THR A 44 -4.38 0.76 -1.30
N VAL A 45 -3.15 0.42 -0.94
CA VAL A 45 -2.78 -0.97 -0.59
C VAL A 45 -2.73 -1.10 0.93
N LEU A 46 -3.48 -2.05 1.47
CA LEU A 46 -3.44 -2.45 2.87
C LEU A 46 -2.77 -3.82 2.98
N THR A 47 -1.72 -3.92 3.78
CA THR A 47 -1.02 -5.17 4.07
C THR A 47 -1.04 -5.42 5.56
N ALA A 48 -1.26 -6.67 5.95
CA ALA A 48 -1.22 -7.12 7.33
C ALA A 48 -0.31 -8.34 7.43
N PHE A 49 0.73 -8.28 8.24
CA PHE A 49 1.69 -9.37 8.43
C PHE A 49 1.64 -9.89 9.86
N PHE A 50 1.48 -11.19 10.02
CA PHE A 50 1.74 -11.88 11.28
C PHE A 50 3.21 -12.28 11.35
N SER A 51 3.91 -11.85 12.40
CA SER A 51 5.32 -12.17 12.61
C SER A 51 5.59 -12.62 14.06
N PRO A 52 6.57 -13.50 14.29
CA PRO A 52 6.97 -13.84 15.66
C PRO A 52 7.46 -12.63 16.45
N SER A 53 7.04 -12.50 17.71
CA SER A 53 7.44 -11.41 18.62
C SER A 53 8.86 -11.52 19.14
N LYS A 54 9.43 -12.73 19.10
CA LYS A 54 10.77 -12.97 19.62
C LYS A 54 11.80 -12.41 18.65
N ALA A 55 12.63 -11.48 19.13
CA ALA A 55 13.74 -10.97 18.36
C ALA A 55 14.69 -12.11 17.98
N SER A 56 14.92 -12.29 16.68
CA SER A 56 15.95 -13.18 16.13
C SER A 56 16.75 -12.41 15.08
N SER A 57 17.86 -12.96 14.61
CA SER A 57 18.66 -12.35 13.53
C SER A 57 17.85 -12.18 12.22
N PHE A 58 16.71 -12.85 12.11
CA PHE A 58 15.82 -12.79 10.96
C PHE A 58 14.37 -12.54 11.40
N VAL A 59 13.74 -11.51 10.85
CA VAL A 59 12.32 -11.23 11.07
C VAL A 59 11.57 -11.62 9.80
N TRP A 60 10.57 -12.49 9.96
CA TRP A 60 9.69 -12.89 8.87
C TRP A 60 8.24 -12.69 9.28
N GLY A 61 7.35 -12.56 8.29
CA GLY A 61 5.91 -12.55 8.53
C GLY A 61 5.12 -12.94 7.31
N ILE A 62 3.87 -13.37 7.53
CA ILE A 62 2.95 -13.79 6.48
C ILE A 62 1.60 -13.11 6.67
N GLY A 63 0.96 -12.74 5.58
CA GLY A 63 -0.42 -12.29 5.62
C GLY A 63 -0.90 -11.63 4.33
N PRO A 64 -2.16 -11.19 4.31
CA PRO A 64 -2.80 -10.72 3.10
C PRO A 64 -2.33 -9.33 2.67
N ALA A 65 -2.36 -9.11 1.35
CA ALA A 65 -2.30 -7.80 0.73
C ALA A 65 -3.65 -7.54 0.04
N LEU A 66 -4.30 -6.44 0.42
CA LEU A 66 -5.58 -6.02 -0.11
C LEU A 66 -5.40 -4.70 -0.86
N LEU A 67 -6.00 -4.61 -2.04
CA LEU A 67 -6.07 -3.38 -2.83
C LEU A 67 -7.47 -2.79 -2.69
N ALA A 68 -7.55 -1.58 -2.15
CA ALA A 68 -8.77 -0.81 -2.02
C ALA A 68 -8.85 0.22 -3.15
N PRO A 69 -9.93 0.23 -3.98
CA PRO A 69 -10.08 1.15 -5.10
C PRO A 69 -10.50 2.54 -4.62
N THR A 70 -9.62 3.22 -3.88
CA THR A 70 -9.84 4.56 -3.31
C THR A 70 -9.32 5.67 -4.20
N ALA A 71 -8.97 5.36 -5.46
CA ALA A 71 -8.44 6.34 -6.37
C ALA A 71 -9.44 7.48 -6.61
N THR A 72 -8.95 8.71 -6.66
CA THR A 72 -9.77 9.93 -6.78
C THR A 72 -9.88 10.45 -8.21
N ASP A 73 -9.11 9.88 -9.14
CA ASP A 73 -9.16 10.15 -10.58
C ASP A 73 -9.11 8.82 -11.35
N ASP A 74 -10.05 8.63 -12.29
CA ASP A 74 -10.19 7.43 -13.14
C ASP A 74 -8.93 7.15 -13.99
N ARG A 75 -8.08 8.16 -14.25
CA ARG A 75 -6.78 8.01 -14.94
C ARG A 75 -5.70 7.40 -14.04
N THR A 76 -5.89 7.41 -12.74
CA THR A 76 -4.94 6.91 -11.73
C THR A 76 -5.46 5.73 -10.91
N GLY A 77 -6.76 5.43 -11.01
CA GLY A 77 -7.36 4.22 -10.46
C GLY A 77 -7.17 3.02 -11.38
N THR A 78 -6.75 1.89 -10.80
CA THR A 78 -6.68 0.62 -11.52
C THR A 78 -8.09 0.06 -11.61
N ARG A 79 -8.91 0.59 -12.54
CA ARG A 79 -10.28 0.10 -12.78
C ARG A 79 -10.32 -1.27 -13.48
N ASN A 80 -9.34 -2.12 -13.23
CA ASN A 80 -9.23 -3.50 -13.68
C ASN A 80 -8.35 -4.27 -12.69
N GLY A 81 -8.96 -5.10 -11.85
CA GLY A 81 -8.33 -5.83 -10.73
C GLY A 81 -7.00 -6.48 -11.07
N ARG A 82 -5.90 -5.72 -10.92
CA ARG A 82 -4.55 -6.17 -11.22
C ARG A 82 -3.97 -6.76 -9.94
N LEU A 83 -3.87 -8.09 -9.90
CA LEU A 83 -3.10 -8.81 -8.90
C LEU A 83 -1.63 -8.46 -9.10
N VAL A 84 -1.00 -7.86 -8.09
CA VAL A 84 0.43 -7.58 -8.08
C VAL A 84 1.12 -8.71 -7.32
N PRO A 85 1.91 -9.59 -7.98
CA PRO A 85 2.74 -10.54 -7.27
C PRO A 85 3.95 -9.80 -6.69
N HIS A 86 4.22 -10.05 -5.40
CA HIS A 86 5.45 -9.59 -4.74
C HIS A 86 6.35 -10.81 -4.51
N TRP A 87 7.61 -10.71 -4.98
CA TRP A 87 8.74 -11.57 -4.61
C TRP A 87 9.63 -10.79 -3.65
#